data_AF-A0A386TUF3-F1
#
_entry.id   AF-A0A386TUF3-F1
#
_cell.length_a   1.000
_cell.length_b   1.000
_cell.length_c   1.000
_cell.angle_alpha   90.00
_cell.angle_beta   90.00
_cell.angle_gamma   90.00
#
_symmetry.space_group_name_H-M   'P 1'
#
loop_
_entity.id
_entity.type
_entity.pdbx_description
1 polymer ?
#
loop_
_entity_poly.entity_id
_entity_poly.type
_entity_poly.pdbx_seq_one_letter_code
_entity_poly.pdbx_strand_id
1 'polypeptide(L)'
;TIEIIWTILPAITLIFIALPSLRLLYLLDESMSPMITLKTIGHQWYWSYEYMDFKKHIEFDSYMIQPESMNLDSFRLLDVDNRTVLPMNMQIRMLITATDVIHSWTIPTLGMK
;
A
#
# COMPACT_ATOMS: atom_id res chain seq x y z
N THR A 1 -19.39 12.94 41.95
CA THR A 1 -18.10 12.21 42.01
C THR A 1 -17.97 11.20 40.89
N ILE A 2 -18.98 10.36 40.65
CA ILE A 2 -18.99 9.39 39.53
C ILE A 2 -18.81 10.05 38.16
N GLU A 3 -19.44 11.21 37.94
CA GLU A 3 -19.33 11.94 36.67
C GLU A 3 -17.90 12.38 36.38
N ILE A 4 -17.17 12.83 37.40
CA ILE A 4 -15.77 13.24 37.27
C ILE A 4 -14.91 12.01 36.91
N ILE A 5 -15.16 10.87 37.55
CA ILE A 5 -14.40 9.63 37.31
C ILE A 5 -14.59 9.15 35.88
N TRP A 6 -15.84 9.06 35.39
CA TRP A 6 -16.09 8.59 34.03
C TRP A 6 -15.70 9.58 32.94
N THR A 7 -15.40 10.83 33.29
CA THR A 7 -14.91 11.83 32.32
C THR A 7 -13.39 11.78 32.27
N ILE A 8 -12.71 11.71 33.41
CA ILE A 8 -11.24 11.69 33.49
C ILE A 8 -10.67 10.36 33.00
N LEU A 9 -11.27 9.23 33.36
CA LEU A 9 -10.72 7.92 33.05
C LEU A 9 -10.63 7.67 31.53
N PRO A 10 -11.67 7.93 30.71
CA PRO A 10 -11.56 7.86 29.26
C PRO A 10 -10.55 8.86 28.67
N ALA A 11 -10.48 10.09 29.20
CA ALA A 11 -9.53 11.10 28.73
C ALA A 11 -8.07 10.62 28.88
N ILE A 12 -7.74 10.02 30.04
CA ILE A 12 -6.41 9.45 30.28
C ILE A 12 -6.14 8.28 29.33
N THR A 13 -7.11 7.39 29.12
CA THR A 13 -6.93 6.27 28.17
C THR A 13 -6.67 6.73 26.74
N LEU A 14 -7.34 7.81 26.29
CA LEU A 14 -7.11 8.40 24.97
C LEU A 14 -5.69 8.96 24.84
N ILE A 15 -5.15 9.62 25.88
CA ILE A 15 -3.77 10.13 25.87
C ILE A 15 -2.77 8.98 25.71
N PHE A 16 -2.98 7.86 26.43
CA PHE A 16 -2.11 6.69 26.32
C PHE A 16 -2.15 6.02 24.94
N ILE A 17 -3.26 6.09 24.22
CA ILE A 17 -3.39 5.60 22.84
C ILE A 17 -2.79 6.61 21.85
N ALA A 18 -3.02 7.91 22.06
CA ALA A 18 -2.60 8.96 21.14
C ALA A 18 -1.08 9.13 21.06
N LEU A 19 -0.38 9.07 22.20
CA LEU A 19 1.08 9.26 22.23
C LEU A 19 1.87 8.26 21.35
N PRO A 20 1.69 6.93 21.46
CA PRO A 20 2.36 5.98 20.57
C PRO A 20 1.90 6.09 19.11
N SER A 21 0.60 6.40 18.89
CA SER A 21 0.04 6.60 17.54
C SER A 21 0.69 7.77 16.81
N LEU A 22 0.78 8.93 17.47
CA LEU A 22 1.44 10.13 16.93
C LEU A 22 2.93 9.88 16.66
N ARG A 23 3.63 9.19 17.57
CA ARG A 23 5.03 8.82 17.34
C ARG A 23 5.20 7.98 16.07
N LEU A 24 4.33 6.97 15.87
CA LEU A 24 4.39 6.14 14.67
C LEU A 24 4.10 6.95 13.40
N LEU A 25 3.11 7.86 13.44
CA LEU A 25 2.78 8.73 12.32
C LEU A 25 3.99 9.55 11.86
N TYR A 26 4.72 10.17 12.78
CA TYR A 26 5.91 10.94 12.43
C TYR A 26 7.06 10.09 11.91
N LEU A 27 7.21 8.85 12.41
CA LEU A 27 8.22 7.93 11.89
C LEU A 27 7.91 7.47 10.45
N LEU A 28 6.62 7.38 10.09
CA LEU A 28 6.21 7.03 8.73
C LEU A 28 6.40 8.18 7.74
N ASP A 29 6.31 9.43 8.20
CA ASP A 29 6.46 10.64 7.39
C ASP A 29 7.92 11.10 7.24
N GLU A 30 8.86 10.47 7.96
CA GLU A 30 10.27 10.83 7.89
C GLU A 30 10.81 10.69 6.46
N SER A 31 11.53 11.72 5.98
CA SER A 31 11.96 11.78 4.59
C SER A 31 12.97 10.68 4.29
N MET A 32 12.53 9.78 3.43
CA MET A 32 13.28 8.63 3.00
C MET A 32 13.95 8.90 1.65
N SER A 33 15.17 8.43 1.43
CA SER A 33 15.90 8.55 0.15
C SER A 33 15.64 7.30 -0.71
N PRO A 34 14.61 7.27 -1.56
CA PRO A 34 14.30 6.09 -2.34
C PRO A 34 15.36 5.81 -3.39
N MET A 35 15.62 4.52 -3.59
CA MET A 35 16.48 4.01 -4.66
C MET A 35 15.69 3.75 -5.94
N ILE A 36 14.39 3.43 -5.80
CA ILE A 36 13.49 3.13 -6.93
C ILE A 36 12.15 3.82 -6.70
N THR A 37 11.58 4.33 -7.78
CA THR A 37 10.26 4.93 -7.89
C THR A 37 9.42 4.08 -8.82
N LEU A 38 8.35 3.52 -8.28
CA LEU A 38 7.35 2.77 -9.01
C LEU A 38 6.06 3.59 -9.04
N LYS A 39 5.56 3.89 -10.23
CA LYS A 39 4.25 4.51 -10.41
C LYS A 39 3.22 3.42 -10.66
N THR A 40 2.16 3.43 -9.88
CA THR A 40 1.05 2.50 -9.95
C THR A 40 -0.20 3.26 -10.35
N ILE A 41 -0.86 2.79 -11.40
CA ILE A 41 -2.03 3.43 -11.98
C ILE A 41 -3.21 2.48 -11.86
N GLY A 42 -4.23 2.91 -11.14
CA GLY A 42 -5.51 2.21 -11.04
C GLY A 42 -6.38 2.49 -12.26
N HIS A 43 -6.84 1.42 -12.89
CA HIS A 43 -7.85 1.44 -13.93
C HIS A 43 -9.06 0.63 -13.48
N GLN A 44 -10.14 0.72 -14.24
CA GLN A 44 -11.34 -0.08 -14.01
C GLN A 44 -11.02 -1.57 -14.15
N TRP A 45 -10.83 -2.22 -12.99
CA TRP A 45 -10.58 -3.65 -12.78
C TRP A 45 -9.18 -4.18 -13.13
N TYR A 46 -8.18 -3.31 -13.25
CA TYR A 46 -6.78 -3.72 -13.38
C TYR A 46 -5.82 -2.63 -12.91
N TRP A 47 -4.54 -2.99 -12.83
CA TRP A 47 -3.48 -2.07 -12.45
C TRP A 47 -2.43 -2.00 -13.55
N SER A 48 -1.87 -0.81 -13.77
CA SER A 48 -0.71 -0.63 -14.64
C SER A 48 0.46 -0.12 -13.81
N TYR A 49 1.66 -0.58 -14.14
CA TYR A 49 2.88 -0.29 -13.38
C TYR A 49 3.94 0.30 -14.29
N GLU A 50 4.53 1.43 -13.89
CA GLU A 50 5.59 2.13 -14.62
C GLU A 50 6.83 2.27 -13.72
N TYR A 51 7.98 1.73 -14.16
CA TYR A 51 9.24 1.91 -13.44
C TYR A 51 9.97 3.14 -13.97
N MET A 52 10.10 4.16 -13.14
CA MET A 52 10.53 5.49 -13.60
C MET A 52 12.05 5.67 -13.71
N ASP A 53 12.82 4.91 -12.93
CA ASP A 53 14.27 5.16 -12.80
C ASP A 53 15.15 4.38 -13.79
N PHE A 54 14.55 3.52 -14.63
CA PHE A 54 15.30 2.75 -15.61
C PHE A 54 15.43 3.50 -16.95
N LYS A 55 16.58 3.32 -17.61
CA LYS A 55 16.86 3.93 -18.92
C LYS A 55 15.90 3.47 -20.02
N LYS A 56 15.44 2.23 -19.92
CA LYS A 56 14.41 1.68 -20.81
C LYS A 56 13.07 1.91 -20.14
N HIS A 57 12.11 2.43 -20.88
CA HIS A 57 10.72 2.49 -20.43
C HIS A 57 10.21 1.07 -20.16
N ILE A 58 9.81 0.80 -18.92
CA ILE A 58 9.21 -0.46 -18.50
C ILE A 58 7.82 -0.11 -17.97
N GLU A 59 6.81 -0.49 -18.74
CA GLU A 59 5.41 -0.40 -18.36
C GLU A 59 4.70 -1.70 -18.72
N PHE A 60 3.71 -2.09 -17.90
CA PHE A 60 2.83 -3.21 -18.22
C PHE A 60 1.53 -3.13 -17.40
N ASP A 61 0.52 -3.83 -17.92
CA ASP A 61 -0.76 -4.03 -17.26
C ASP A 61 -0.75 -5.37 -16.50
N SER A 62 -1.44 -5.38 -15.36
CA SER A 62 -1.58 -6.51 -14.45
C SER A 62 -3.07 -6.80 -14.25
N TYR A 63 -3.52 -7.90 -14.85
CA TYR A 63 -4.88 -8.42 -14.76
C TYR A 63 -4.94 -9.64 -13.85
N MET A 64 -6.08 -9.81 -13.18
CA MET A 64 -6.37 -11.03 -12.44
C MET A 64 -6.49 -12.23 -13.39
N ILE A 65 -5.82 -13.33 -13.06
CA ILE A 65 -5.90 -14.56 -13.85
C ILE A 65 -7.33 -15.13 -13.72
N GLN A 66 -7.89 -15.58 -14.85
CA GLN A 66 -9.21 -16.20 -14.86
C GLN A 66 -9.14 -17.64 -14.33
N PRO A 67 -10.17 -18.15 -13.64
CA PRO A 67 -10.15 -19.50 -13.07
C PRO A 67 -9.87 -20.62 -14.09
N GLU A 68 -10.21 -20.39 -15.36
CA GLU A 68 -10.02 -21.35 -16.45
C GLU A 68 -8.56 -21.46 -16.90
N SER A 69 -7.76 -20.39 -16.72
CA SER A 69 -6.34 -20.34 -17.06
C SER A 69 -5.42 -20.47 -15.84
N MET A 70 -5.98 -20.80 -14.67
CA MET A 70 -5.25 -20.94 -13.41
C MET A 70 -4.48 -22.27 -13.35
N ASN A 71 -3.24 -22.19 -12.87
CA ASN A 71 -2.45 -23.38 -12.50
C ASN A 71 -2.98 -23.97 -11.19
N LEU A 72 -2.74 -25.27 -10.95
CA LEU A 72 -3.17 -25.97 -9.73
C LEU A 72 -2.66 -25.32 -8.43
N ASP A 73 -1.48 -24.69 -8.48
CA ASP A 73 -0.83 -24.04 -7.33
C ASP A 73 -1.15 -22.54 -7.19
N SER A 74 -2.09 -22.02 -7.98
CA SER A 74 -2.43 -20.60 -7.99
C SER A 74 -3.50 -20.23 -6.95
N PHE A 75 -3.45 -18.98 -6.50
CA PHE A 75 -4.44 -18.44 -5.56
C PHE A 75 -5.59 -17.76 -6.31
N ARG A 76 -6.79 -18.32 -6.12
CA ARG A 76 -8.03 -17.78 -6.69
C ARG A 76 -8.25 -16.32 -6.25
N LEU A 77 -8.49 -15.43 -7.21
CA LEU A 77 -8.70 -13.98 -7.04
C LEU A 77 -7.49 -13.17 -6.55
N LEU A 78 -6.32 -13.78 -6.39
CA LEU A 78 -5.12 -13.09 -5.91
C LEU A 78 -3.99 -13.09 -6.94
N ASP A 79 -3.89 -14.16 -7.74
CA ASP A 79 -2.87 -14.22 -8.77
C ASP A 79 -3.20 -13.36 -9.99
N VAL A 80 -2.16 -12.71 -10.50
CA VAL A 80 -2.17 -11.82 -11.66
C VAL A 80 -1.24 -12.36 -12.74
N ASP A 81 -1.50 -11.99 -13.98
CA ASP A 81 -0.70 -12.37 -15.15
C ASP A 81 0.74 -11.81 -15.07
N ASN A 82 0.89 -10.51 -14.79
CA ASN A 82 2.15 -9.80 -14.68
C ASN A 82 2.35 -9.28 -13.26
N ARG A 83 3.22 -9.95 -12.51
CA ARG A 83 3.57 -9.54 -11.15
C ARG A 83 4.58 -8.39 -11.19
N THR A 84 4.34 -7.36 -10.38
CA THR A 84 5.31 -6.29 -10.12
C THR A 84 6.47 -6.81 -9.29
N VAL A 85 7.67 -6.79 -9.86
CA VAL A 85 8.89 -7.27 -9.24
C VAL A 85 9.67 -6.10 -8.67
N LEU A 86 9.96 -6.16 -7.38
CA LEU A 86 10.71 -5.13 -6.65
C LEU A 86 11.90 -5.78 -5.93
N PRO A 87 13.05 -5.08 -5.83
CA PRO A 87 14.19 -5.61 -5.08
C PRO A 87 13.91 -5.59 -3.58
N MET A 88 14.33 -6.66 -2.91
CA MET A 88 14.24 -6.78 -1.45
C MET A 88 15.26 -5.88 -0.75
N ASN A 89 14.96 -5.46 0.48
CA ASN A 89 15.83 -4.64 1.34
C ASN A 89 16.28 -3.31 0.72
N MET A 90 15.45 -2.73 -0.16
CA MET A 90 15.68 -1.42 -0.74
C MET A 90 14.50 -0.51 -0.47
N GLN A 91 14.80 0.77 -0.34
CA GLN A 91 13.78 1.79 -0.17
C GLN A 91 13.12 2.12 -1.52
N ILE A 92 11.82 1.86 -1.59
CA ILE A 92 11.02 2.06 -2.80
C ILE A 92 9.99 3.15 -2.52
N ARG A 93 9.92 4.14 -3.39
CA ARG A 93 8.85 5.13 -3.42
C ARG A 93 7.75 4.65 -4.35
N MET A 94 6.53 4.57 -3.83
CA MET A 94 5.33 4.28 -4.61
C MET A 94 4.63 5.59 -4.95
N LEU A 95 4.29 5.81 -6.22
CA LEU A 95 3.44 6.91 -6.68
C LEU A 95 2.12 6.33 -7.16
N ILE A 96 1.04 6.53 -6.40
CA ILE A 96 -0.26 5.90 -6.69
C ILE A 96 -1.18 6.95 -7.29
N THR A 97 -1.79 6.63 -8.43
CA THR A 97 -2.81 7.45 -9.09
C THR A 97 -3.86 6.56 -9.76
N ALA A 98 -4.92 7.13 -10.29
CA ALA A 98 -5.90 6.45 -11.13
C ALA A 98 -6.20 7.27 -12.38
N THR A 99 -6.64 6.62 -13.46
CA THR A 99 -7.07 7.31 -14.70
C THR A 99 -8.57 7.52 -14.79
N ASP A 100 -9.38 6.76 -14.06
CA ASP A 100 -10.84 6.77 -14.14
C ASP A 100 -11.52 7.16 -12.82
N VAL A 101 -11.78 6.19 -11.96
CA VAL A 101 -12.45 6.34 -10.66
C VAL A 101 -11.44 6.16 -9.53
N ILE A 102 -11.91 6.34 -8.30
CA ILE A 102 -11.06 6.16 -7.12
C ILE A 102 -10.75 4.67 -6.94
N HIS A 103 -9.46 4.36 -6.86
CA HIS A 103 -8.93 3.06 -6.45
C HIS A 103 -7.95 3.24 -5.29
N SER A 104 -7.75 2.20 -4.48
CA SER A 104 -6.74 2.16 -3.41
C SER A 104 -5.84 0.97 -3.65
N TRP A 105 -4.54 1.21 -3.63
CA TRP A 105 -3.52 0.18 -3.84
C TRP A 105 -3.06 -0.33 -2.48
N THR A 106 -3.37 -1.59 -2.18
CA THR A 106 -3.17 -2.16 -0.84
C THR A 106 -2.33 -3.42 -0.89
N ILE A 107 -1.28 -3.49 -0.06
CA ILE A 107 -0.53 -4.71 0.21
C ILE A 107 -0.43 -4.87 1.75
N PRO A 108 -1.30 -5.68 2.37
CA PRO A 108 -1.39 -5.76 3.83
C PRO A 108 -0.10 -6.21 4.51
N THR A 109 0.66 -7.12 3.89
CA THR A 109 1.93 -7.63 4.43
C THR A 109 3.03 -6.57 4.47
N LEU A 110 2.91 -5.49 3.69
CA LEU A 110 3.80 -4.33 3.72
C LEU A 110 3.25 -3.18 4.59
N GLY A 111 2.04 -3.31 5.13
CA GLY A 111 1.40 -2.23 5.90
C GLY A 111 0.99 -1.01 5.05
N MET A 112 0.80 -1.18 3.74
CA MET A 112 0.45 -0.10 2.81
C MET A 112 -1.00 -0.21 2.33
N LYS A 113 -1.70 0.94 2.22
CA LYS A 113 -3.07 1.08 1.71
C LYS A 113 -3.29 2.45 1.06
#